data_AF-A0A2V6RHF1-F1
#
_entry.id   AF-A0A2V6RHF1-F1
#
_cell.length_a   1.000
_cell.length_b   1.000
_cell.length_c   1.000
_cell.angle_alpha   90.00
_cell.angle_beta   90.00
_cell.angle_gamma   90.00
#
_symmetry.space_group_name_H-M   'P 1'
#
loop_
_entity.id
_entity.type
_entity.pdbx_description
1 polymer ?
#
loop_
_entity_poly.entity_id
_entity_poly.type
_entity_poly.pdbx_seq_one_letter_code
_entity_poly.pdbx_strand_id
1 'polypeptide(L)'
;MWHYVTTSIAAQYHPVPISLGADPVMTTHAAYGLPKVLKESWDLATRINPTGELSEPLPIWEANKALGQLDRFKPTQTDRDDMQRTWNQLTGLFLIDRNGIVRWVFVEAADGPSGMGTYPPEADLVTAAQTLLR
;
A
#
# COMPACT_ATOMS: atom_id res chain seq x y z
N MET A 1 4.48 -6.61 18.08
CA MET A 1 4.50 -5.14 17.89
C MET A 1 4.32 -4.91 16.40
N TRP A 2 3.12 -4.50 15.99
CA TRP A 2 2.79 -4.29 14.58
C TRP A 2 3.48 -3.02 14.12
N HIS A 3 4.47 -3.14 13.24
CA HIS A 3 5.10 -1.99 12.59
C HIS A 3 4.41 -1.79 11.25
N TYR A 4 3.45 -0.87 11.21
CA TYR A 4 2.95 -0.35 9.93
C TYR A 4 3.97 0.63 9.40
N VAL A 5 4.68 0.23 8.35
CA VAL A 5 5.50 1.14 7.54
C VAL A 5 4.57 1.66 6.46
N THR A 6 4.06 2.88 6.64
CA THR A 6 3.26 3.53 5.61
C THR A 6 4.02 4.77 5.15
N THR A 7 4.13 4.94 3.84
CA THR A 7 4.56 6.19 3.20
C THR A 7 3.38 7.10 2.88
N SER A 8 2.19 6.80 3.41
CA SER A 8 0.97 7.52 3.08
C SER A 8 0.54 8.49 4.17
N ILE A 9 0.26 9.70 3.73
CA ILE A 9 -0.20 10.87 4.49
C ILE A 9 -1.64 10.64 5.05
N ALA A 10 -2.29 9.53 4.66
CA ALA A 10 -3.65 9.16 5.04
C ALA A 10 -3.90 9.05 6.56
N ALA A 11 -2.88 8.77 7.38
CA ALA A 11 -3.04 8.62 8.82
C ALA A 11 -3.49 9.91 9.54
N GLN A 12 -3.25 11.09 8.96
CA GLN A 12 -3.77 12.35 9.51
C GLN A 12 -5.30 12.45 9.34
N TYR A 13 -5.84 11.84 8.29
CA TYR A 13 -7.27 11.83 7.98
C TYR A 13 -7.99 10.64 8.64
N HIS A 14 -7.27 9.55 8.93
CA HIS A 14 -7.77 8.36 9.62
C HIS A 14 -6.84 7.92 10.75
N PRO A 15 -6.97 8.52 11.97
CA PRO A 15 -6.13 8.16 13.11
C PRO A 15 -6.36 6.71 13.53
N VAL A 16 -5.29 5.94 13.66
CA VAL A 16 -5.30 4.56 14.13
C VAL A 16 -4.52 4.46 15.45
N PRO A 17 -4.98 3.68 16.45
CA PRO A 17 -4.35 3.59 17.77
C PRO A 17 -3.11 2.68 17.76
N ILE A 18 -2.25 2.85 16.76
CA ILE A 18 -1.02 2.09 16.57
C ILE A 18 0.15 3.04 16.31
N SER A 19 1.35 2.65 16.74
CA SER A 19 2.56 3.42 16.44
C SER A 19 2.82 3.39 14.93
N LEU A 20 3.05 4.56 14.36
CA LEU A 20 3.39 4.73 12.94
C LEU A 20 4.85 5.13 12.80
N GLY A 21 5.54 4.49 11.86
CA GLY A 21 6.89 4.87 11.45
C GLY A 21 6.86 5.47 10.04
N ALA A 22 7.66 6.50 9.80
CA ALA A 22 7.87 7.07 8.47
C ALA A 22 9.16 6.51 7.86
N ASP A 23 9.12 6.22 6.56
CA ASP A 23 10.28 5.75 5.79
C ASP A 23 10.54 6.67 4.59
N PRO A 24 10.91 7.96 4.81
CA PRO A 24 10.95 8.97 3.75
C PRO A 24 11.97 8.69 2.64
N VAL A 25 12.98 7.86 2.93
CA VAL A 25 14.06 7.46 2.00
C VAL A 25 13.93 6.02 1.50
N MET A 26 12.83 5.32 1.81
CA MET A 26 12.51 3.95 1.36
C MET A 26 13.49 2.85 1.80
N THR A 27 14.34 3.11 2.80
CA THR A 27 15.33 2.14 3.29
C THR A 27 14.63 0.95 3.95
N THR A 28 13.54 1.20 4.66
CA THR A 28 12.77 0.13 5.32
C THR A 28 12.07 -0.73 4.28
N HIS A 29 11.44 -0.13 3.26
CA HIS A 29 10.83 -0.89 2.16
C HIS A 29 11.86 -1.83 1.49
N ALA A 30 13.05 -1.31 1.16
CA ALA A 30 14.10 -2.11 0.56
C ALA A 30 14.57 -3.26 1.47
N ALA A 31 14.73 -3.00 2.78
CA ALA A 31 15.12 -4.02 3.76
C ALA A 31 14.09 -5.16 3.90
N TYR A 32 12.81 -4.86 3.66
CA TYR A 32 11.71 -5.84 3.68
C TYR A 32 11.44 -6.47 2.29
N GLY A 33 12.30 -6.23 1.30
CA GLY A 33 12.18 -6.84 -0.02
C GLY A 33 11.09 -6.21 -0.90
N LEU A 34 10.73 -4.95 -0.65
CA LEU A 34 9.81 -4.16 -1.49
C LEU A 34 10.61 -3.14 -2.32
N PRO A 35 11.33 -3.56 -3.37
CA PRO A 35 12.02 -2.61 -4.23
C PRO A 35 11.01 -1.78 -5.03
N LYS A 36 11.47 -0.63 -5.49
CA LYS A 36 10.71 0.18 -6.45
C LYS A 36 10.56 -0.55 -7.77
N VAL A 37 9.37 -0.46 -8.35
CA VAL A 37 9.09 -0.99 -9.67
C VAL A 37 9.55 0.01 -10.74
N LEU A 38 10.11 -0.49 -11.83
CA LEU A 38 10.49 0.37 -12.97
C LEU A 38 9.23 0.79 -13.73
N LYS A 39 9.13 2.07 -14.10
CA LYS A 39 7.95 2.59 -14.81
C LYS A 39 7.69 1.86 -16.11
N GLU A 40 8.77 1.53 -16.80
CA GLU A 40 8.76 0.87 -18.10
C GLU A 40 8.27 -0.57 -18.01
N SER A 41 8.27 -1.16 -16.81
CA SER A 41 7.80 -2.53 -16.58
C SER A 41 6.29 -2.64 -16.35
N TRP A 42 5.58 -1.50 -16.24
CA TRP A 42 4.15 -1.46 -15.96
C TRP A 42 3.35 -0.80 -17.07
N ASP A 43 2.26 -1.47 -17.49
CA ASP A 43 1.24 -0.87 -18.33
C ASP A 43 0.30 0.00 -17.49
N LEU A 44 0.53 1.31 -17.50
CA LEU A 44 -0.29 2.28 -16.77
C LEU A 44 -1.70 2.47 -17.33
N ALA A 45 -2.00 1.91 -18.51
CA ALA A 45 -3.36 1.86 -19.05
C ALA A 45 -4.20 0.73 -18.45
N THR A 46 -3.59 -0.15 -17.64
CA THR A 46 -4.30 -1.19 -16.89
C THR A 46 -5.45 -0.59 -16.08
N ARG A 47 -6.65 -1.14 -16.27
CA ARG A 47 -7.86 -0.65 -15.61
C ARG A 47 -8.07 -1.35 -14.28
N ILE A 48 -8.25 -0.58 -13.21
CA ILE A 48 -8.38 -1.08 -11.83
C ILE A 48 -9.62 -0.50 -11.14
N ASN A 49 -10.23 -1.30 -10.26
CA ASN A 49 -11.24 -0.88 -9.28
C ASN A 49 -11.30 -1.95 -8.17
N PRO A 50 -10.22 -2.10 -7.40
CA PRO A 50 -10.02 -3.26 -6.52
C PRO A 50 -11.02 -3.32 -5.37
N THR A 51 -11.51 -2.17 -4.91
CA THR A 51 -12.45 -2.04 -3.79
C THR A 51 -13.90 -1.91 -4.24
N GLY A 52 -14.16 -1.71 -5.54
CA GLY A 52 -15.50 -1.50 -6.08
C GLY A 52 -16.08 -0.10 -5.83
N GLU A 53 -15.31 0.83 -5.28
CA GLU A 53 -15.77 2.20 -4.96
C GLU A 53 -16.02 3.06 -6.20
N LEU A 54 -15.34 2.75 -7.31
CA LEU A 54 -15.57 3.42 -8.59
C LEU A 54 -16.74 2.77 -9.34
N SER A 55 -17.45 3.55 -10.16
CA SER A 55 -18.56 3.04 -10.98
C SER A 55 -18.10 2.04 -12.05
N GLU A 56 -16.85 2.14 -12.49
CA GLU A 56 -16.21 1.23 -13.43
C GLU A 56 -14.69 1.17 -13.18
N PRO A 57 -14.00 0.09 -13.60
CA PRO A 57 -12.54 0.06 -13.63
C PRO A 57 -11.95 1.16 -14.49
N LEU A 58 -10.98 1.92 -13.99
CA LEU A 58 -10.32 3.04 -14.70
C LEU A 58 -8.80 2.84 -14.77
N PRO A 59 -8.09 3.44 -15.75
CA PRO A 59 -6.63 3.47 -15.75
C PRO A 59 -6.06 3.96 -14.40
N ILE A 60 -4.91 3.44 -13.98
CA ILE A 60 -4.33 3.68 -12.65
C ILE A 60 -4.38 5.14 -12.18
N TRP A 61 -3.96 6.09 -13.03
CA TRP A 61 -3.94 7.51 -12.67
C TRP A 61 -5.34 8.13 -12.60
N GLU A 62 -6.26 7.68 -13.46
CA GLU A 62 -7.65 8.11 -13.43
C GLU A 62 -8.39 7.56 -12.21
N ALA A 63 -8.13 6.31 -11.85
CA ALA A 63 -8.64 5.68 -10.63
C ALA A 63 -8.15 6.44 -9.39
N ASN A 64 -6.84 6.72 -9.27
CA ASN A 64 -6.30 7.49 -8.15
C ASN A 64 -6.93 8.89 -8.04
N LYS A 65 -7.10 9.58 -9.17
CA LYS A 65 -7.76 10.89 -9.20
C LYS A 65 -9.24 10.81 -8.79
N ALA A 66 -9.97 9.81 -9.27
CA ALA A 66 -11.38 9.62 -8.95
C ALA A 66 -11.59 9.30 -7.47
N LEU A 67 -10.78 8.40 -6.90
CA LEU A 67 -10.77 8.10 -5.47
C LEU A 67 -10.45 9.35 -4.63
N GLY A 68 -9.41 10.10 -4.99
CA GLY A 68 -9.08 11.35 -4.29
C GLY A 68 -10.21 12.39 -4.32
N GLN A 69 -11.03 12.42 -5.37
CA GLN A 69 -12.23 13.27 -5.42
C GLN A 69 -13.34 12.78 -4.49
N LEU A 70 -13.57 11.47 -4.41
CA LEU A 70 -14.53 10.86 -3.48
C LEU A 70 -14.14 11.15 -2.03
N ASP A 71 -12.85 11.04 -1.71
CA ASP A 71 -12.29 11.33 -0.39
C ASP A 71 -12.20 12.82 -0.07
N ARG A 72 -12.53 13.69 -1.03
CA ARG A 72 -12.37 15.15 -0.95
C ARG A 72 -10.93 15.55 -0.60
N PHE A 73 -9.97 14.72 -0.99
CA PHE A 73 -8.55 14.94 -0.76
C PHE A 73 -8.04 16.08 -1.64
N LYS A 74 -7.35 17.04 -1.02
CA LYS A 74 -6.75 18.19 -1.70
C LYS A 74 -5.24 18.13 -1.56
N PRO A 75 -4.50 17.62 -2.56
CA PRO A 75 -3.07 17.44 -2.44
C PRO A 75 -2.35 18.77 -2.26
N THR A 76 -1.58 18.87 -1.19
CA THR A 76 -0.62 19.94 -0.92
C THR A 76 0.60 19.82 -1.85
N GLN A 77 1.53 20.78 -1.78
CA GLN A 77 2.78 20.65 -2.54
C GLN A 77 3.62 19.46 -2.04
N THR A 78 3.68 19.26 -0.72
CA THR A 78 4.37 18.12 -0.10
C THR A 78 3.81 16.79 -0.61
N ASP A 79 2.49 16.66 -0.70
CA ASP A 79 1.85 15.42 -1.19
C ASP A 79 2.25 15.12 -2.63
N ARG A 80 2.37 16.15 -3.47
CA ARG A 80 2.79 16.00 -4.87
C ARG A 80 4.26 15.61 -4.98
N ASP A 81 5.12 16.25 -4.19
CA ASP A 81 6.55 15.96 -4.18
C ASP A 81 6.81 14.53 -3.66
N ASP A 82 6.05 14.10 -2.67
CA ASP A 82 6.06 12.73 -2.15
C ASP A 82 5.56 11.74 -3.20
N MET A 83 4.40 11.99 -3.83
CA MET A 83 3.90 11.13 -4.90
C MET A 83 4.93 10.99 -6.04
N GLN A 84 5.57 12.08 -6.49
CA GLN A 84 6.62 11.99 -7.51
C GLN A 84 7.81 11.12 -7.06
N ARG A 85 8.14 11.17 -5.77
CA ARG A 85 9.21 10.35 -5.19
C ARG A 85 8.79 8.90 -4.97
N THR A 86 7.53 8.60 -4.67
CA THR A 86 7.11 7.28 -4.15
C THR A 86 6.12 6.53 -5.03
N TRP A 87 5.62 7.09 -6.12
CA TRP A 87 4.54 6.47 -6.91
C TRP A 87 4.82 5.03 -7.37
N ASN A 88 6.09 4.66 -7.53
CA ASN A 88 6.52 3.32 -7.95
C ASN A 88 6.97 2.42 -6.79
N GLN A 89 6.73 2.84 -5.56
CA GLN A 89 7.00 2.07 -4.36
C GLN A 89 5.78 1.19 -4.05
N LEU A 90 5.96 -0.12 -4.02
CA LEU A 90 4.89 -1.05 -3.62
C LEU A 90 4.64 -0.99 -2.13
N THR A 91 3.37 -1.20 -1.76
CA THR A 91 2.96 -1.43 -0.38
C THR A 91 3.07 -2.91 -0.04
N GLY A 92 3.49 -3.23 1.18
CA GLY A 92 3.40 -4.60 1.70
C GLY A 92 2.87 -4.63 3.13
N LEU A 93 2.24 -5.75 3.47
CA LEU A 93 1.78 -6.06 4.83
C LEU A 93 2.57 -7.25 5.34
N PHE A 94 3.13 -7.12 6.53
CA PHE A 94 3.98 -8.15 7.14
C PHE A 94 3.45 -8.55 8.50
N LEU A 95 3.36 -9.85 8.72
CA LEU A 95 3.15 -10.43 10.05
C LEU A 95 4.50 -10.81 10.64
N ILE A 96 4.92 -10.11 11.68
CA ILE A 96 6.21 -10.32 12.34
C ILE A 96 5.96 -10.88 13.74
N ASP A 97 6.56 -12.03 14.04
CA ASP A 97 6.42 -12.67 15.35
C ASP A 97 7.25 -11.98 16.46
N ARG A 98 7.16 -12.50 17.68
CA ARG A 98 7.89 -11.97 18.85
C ARG A 98 9.42 -12.09 18.77
N ASN A 99 9.93 -12.91 17.85
CA ASN A 99 11.35 -13.13 17.60
C ASN A 99 11.86 -12.25 16.45
N GLY A 100 11.00 -11.41 15.86
CA GLY A 100 11.35 -10.57 14.72
C GLY A 100 11.32 -11.30 13.38
N ILE A 101 10.71 -12.50 13.30
CA ILE A 101 10.65 -13.29 12.08
C ILE A 101 9.39 -12.95 11.31
N VAL A 102 9.52 -12.65 10.01
CA VAL A 102 8.39 -12.51 9.10
C VAL A 102 7.74 -13.89 8.90
N ARG A 103 6.51 -14.06 9.36
CA ARG A 103 5.73 -15.30 9.26
C ARG A 103 4.74 -15.31 8.12
N TRP A 104 4.34 -14.13 7.66
CA TRP A 104 3.45 -13.97 6.53
C TRP A 104 3.70 -12.61 5.89
N VAL A 105 3.53 -12.54 4.57
CA VAL A 105 3.71 -11.34 3.76
C VAL A 105 2.62 -11.25 2.71
N PHE A 106 2.12 -10.05 2.49
CA PHE A 106 1.37 -9.65 1.32
C PHE A 106 2.10 -8.50 0.64
N VAL A 107 2.18 -8.54 -0.69
CA VAL A 107 2.76 -7.47 -1.50
C VAL A 107 1.71 -7.02 -2.50
N GLU A 108 1.36 -5.74 -2.46
CA GLU A 108 0.46 -5.12 -3.42
C GLU A 108 1.03 -5.24 -4.84
N ALA A 109 0.17 -5.54 -5.82
CA ALA A 109 0.56 -5.63 -7.23
C ALA A 109 1.74 -6.60 -7.50
N ALA A 110 1.90 -7.65 -6.67
CA ALA A 110 2.96 -8.65 -6.83
C ALA A 110 2.96 -9.32 -8.21
N ASP A 111 1.76 -9.57 -8.76
CA ASP A 111 1.55 -10.18 -10.07
C ASP A 111 1.38 -9.14 -11.20
N GLY A 112 1.62 -7.86 -10.91
CA GLY A 112 1.57 -6.76 -11.86
C GLY A 112 0.50 -5.70 -11.59
N PRO A 113 0.34 -4.73 -12.50
CA PRO A 113 -0.41 -3.48 -12.27
C PRO A 113 -1.91 -3.68 -12.02
N SER A 114 -2.49 -4.83 -12.39
CA SER A 114 -3.89 -5.17 -12.13
C SER A 114 -4.19 -5.40 -10.65
N GLY A 115 -3.16 -5.75 -9.85
CA GLY A 115 -3.25 -5.89 -8.40
C GLY A 115 -3.06 -4.58 -7.63
N MET A 116 -2.94 -3.44 -8.31
CA MET A 116 -2.78 -2.15 -7.64
C MET A 116 -4.05 -1.76 -6.87
N GLY A 117 -3.85 -1.25 -5.66
CA GLY A 117 -4.91 -0.90 -4.70
C GLY A 117 -5.62 -2.12 -4.10
N THR A 118 -5.13 -3.35 -4.34
CA THR A 118 -5.68 -4.54 -3.70
C THR A 118 -5.10 -4.72 -2.31
N TYR A 119 -5.95 -5.24 -1.42
CA TYR A 119 -5.57 -5.63 -0.07
C TYR A 119 -6.05 -7.05 0.19
N PRO A 120 -5.35 -7.81 1.04
CA PRO A 120 -5.76 -9.14 1.42
C PRO A 120 -7.12 -9.07 2.12
N PRO A 121 -8.05 -10.01 1.86
CA PRO A 121 -9.28 -10.13 2.62
C PRO A 121 -9.02 -10.25 4.12
N GLU A 122 -9.95 -9.75 4.94
CA GLU A 122 -9.85 -9.84 6.41
C GLU A 122 -9.66 -11.29 6.89
N ALA A 123 -10.33 -12.25 6.25
CA ALA A 123 -10.20 -13.67 6.57
C ALA A 123 -8.76 -14.18 6.42
N ASP A 124 -8.01 -13.67 5.45
CA ASP A 124 -6.61 -14.05 5.23
C ASP A 124 -5.72 -13.47 6.32
N LEU A 125 -5.98 -12.23 6.74
CA LEU A 125 -5.29 -11.59 7.87
C LEU A 125 -5.54 -12.35 9.18
N VAL A 126 -6.79 -12.72 9.45
CA VAL A 126 -7.15 -13.50 10.65
C VAL A 126 -6.50 -14.89 10.60
N THR A 127 -6.53 -15.56 9.45
CA THR A 127 -5.90 -16.86 9.26
C THR A 127 -4.39 -16.78 9.49
N ALA A 128 -3.73 -15.77 8.92
CA ALA A 128 -2.30 -15.53 9.13
C ALA A 128 -2.00 -15.30 10.61
N ALA A 129 -2.77 -14.46 11.30
CA ALA A 129 -2.57 -14.18 12.73
C ALA A 129 -2.75 -15.43 13.61
N GLN A 130 -3.71 -16.30 13.28
CA GLN A 130 -3.93 -17.55 14.02
C GLN A 130 -2.75 -18.52 13.95
N THR A 131 -1.88 -18.42 12.93
CA THR A 131 -0.66 -19.25 12.85
C THR A 131 0.35 -18.94 13.95
N LEU A 132 0.27 -17.76 14.59
CA LEU A 132 1.16 -17.35 15.69
C LEU A 132 0.66 -17.76 17.08
N LEU A 133 -0.62 -18.14 17.19
CA LEU A 133 -1.24 -18.56 18.45
C LEU A 133 -1.07 -20.05 18.74
N ARG A 134 -0.51 -20.79 17.78
CA ARG A 134 -0.21 -22.22 17.89
C ARG A 134 1.25 -22.42 18.26
#